data_AF-A0A7J8PI74-F1
#
_entry.id   AF-A0A7J8PI74-F1
#
_cell.length_a   1.000
_cell.length_b   1.000
_cell.length_c   1.000
_cell.angle_alpha   90.00
_cell.angle_beta   90.00
_cell.angle_gamma   90.00
#
_symmetry.space_group_name_H-M   'P 1'
#
loop_
_entity.id
_entity.type
_entity.pdbx_description
1 polymer ?
#
loop_
_entity_poly.entity_id
_entity_poly.type
_entity_poly.pdbx_seq_one_letter_code
_entity_poly.pdbx_strand_id
1 'polypeptide(L)'
;MGCDRWVMLVIPIIYALSNVSGELKRFEQPSKGDGSLSFLVIGDWGRRGAFNQSQVASQMGKMGEKLDIDFVVSTGDNFYDNGLRSVHDLAFEESFTNIYTANSLQKQWYSVLGNHDYRGDAEAQLSPLLTKIDTRWLCLRSFIVNAELAEIIFVDTTPFVKSYFQDPEDHIYDWRGINPRKHYIANLLK
;
A
#
# COMPACT_ATOMS: atom_id res chain seq x y z
N MET A 1 -61.46 -38.98 2.06
CA MET A 1 -60.38 -38.44 1.20
C MET A 1 -60.46 -36.92 1.31
N GLY A 2 -59.48 -36.14 1.77
CA GLY A 2 -58.11 -36.41 2.18
C GLY A 2 -57.74 -35.58 3.43
N CYS A 3 -56.67 -35.99 4.09
CA CYS A 3 -56.12 -35.36 5.30
C CYS A 3 -54.98 -34.43 4.86
N ASP A 4 -55.16 -33.12 5.01
CA ASP A 4 -54.12 -32.13 4.68
C ASP A 4 -53.02 -32.16 5.72
N ARG A 5 -51.85 -32.65 5.29
CA ARG A 5 -50.66 -32.83 6.10
C ARG A 5 -49.78 -31.59 5.92
N TRP A 6 -49.81 -30.68 6.89
CA TRP A 6 -48.90 -29.53 6.92
C TRP A 6 -47.46 -30.02 7.18
N VAL A 7 -46.59 -29.87 6.19
CA VAL A 7 -45.15 -30.11 6.33
C VAL A 7 -44.52 -28.81 6.82
N MET A 8 -44.13 -28.78 8.10
CA MET A 8 -43.30 -27.71 8.66
C MET A 8 -41.86 -27.87 8.16
N LEU A 9 -41.44 -27.02 7.23
CA LEU A 9 -40.05 -26.92 6.77
C LEU A 9 -39.25 -26.11 7.79
N VAL A 10 -38.44 -26.80 8.59
CA VAL A 10 -37.45 -26.16 9.46
C VAL A 10 -36.18 -25.94 8.63
N ILE A 11 -35.89 -24.69 8.26
CA ILE A 11 -34.64 -24.31 7.61
C ILE A 11 -33.62 -24.03 8.71
N PRO A 12 -32.53 -24.81 8.86
CA PRO A 12 -31.50 -24.50 9.83
C PRO A 12 -30.74 -23.27 9.34
N ILE A 13 -30.84 -22.17 10.07
CA ILE A 13 -29.97 -21.01 9.87
C ILE A 13 -28.59 -21.41 10.40
N ILE A 14 -27.71 -21.84 9.50
CA ILE A 14 -26.30 -22.03 9.80
C ILE A 14 -25.68 -20.63 9.90
N TYR A 15 -25.49 -20.16 11.14
CA TYR A 15 -24.58 -19.05 11.39
C TYR A 15 -23.16 -19.55 11.13
N ALA A 16 -22.64 -19.28 9.93
CA ALA A 16 -21.21 -19.40 9.68
C ALA A 16 -20.51 -18.33 10.53
N LEU A 17 -19.94 -18.72 11.66
CA LEU A 17 -19.00 -17.90 12.39
C LEU A 17 -17.73 -17.78 11.54
N SER A 18 -17.62 -16.73 10.72
CA SER A 18 -16.36 -16.39 10.10
C SER A 18 -15.43 -15.85 11.18
N ASN A 19 -14.47 -16.68 11.62
CA ASN A 19 -13.29 -16.18 12.30
C ASN A 19 -12.52 -15.33 11.30
N VAL A 20 -12.75 -14.02 11.32
CA VAL A 20 -11.88 -13.06 10.64
C VAL A 20 -10.62 -12.98 11.48
N SER A 21 -9.67 -13.88 11.22
CA SER A 21 -8.28 -13.70 11.65
C SER A 21 -7.70 -12.54 10.85
N GLY A 22 -7.10 -11.56 11.52
CA GLY A 22 -6.60 -10.32 10.93
C GLY A 22 -5.26 -10.52 10.22
N GLU A 23 -5.15 -11.54 9.36
CA GLU A 23 -3.88 -11.83 8.71
C GLU A 23 -3.54 -10.78 7.65
N LEU A 24 -2.34 -10.21 7.78
CA LEU A 24 -1.80 -9.28 6.78
C LEU A 24 -1.73 -9.97 5.43
N LYS A 25 -2.12 -9.25 4.37
CA LYS A 25 -1.98 -9.73 3.00
C LYS A 25 -0.51 -10.06 2.72
N ARG A 26 -0.26 -11.25 2.17
CA ARG A 26 1.08 -11.73 1.80
C ARG A 26 1.27 -11.70 0.30
N PHE A 27 2.47 -11.29 -0.12
CA PHE A 27 2.92 -11.34 -1.50
C PHE A 27 4.20 -12.18 -1.55
N GLU A 28 4.26 -13.11 -2.48
CA GLU A 28 5.46 -13.88 -2.75
C GLU A 28 6.31 -13.12 -3.78
N GLN A 29 7.60 -13.02 -3.49
CA GLN A 29 8.60 -12.41 -4.36
C GLN A 29 9.77 -13.39 -4.48
N PRO A 30 9.84 -14.18 -5.56
CA PRO A 30 10.92 -15.15 -5.72
C PRO A 30 12.29 -14.47 -5.66
N SER A 31 13.26 -15.13 -5.03
CA SER A 31 14.65 -14.70 -5.09
C SER A 31 15.23 -14.97 -6.48
N LYS A 32 16.40 -14.39 -6.75
CA LYS A 32 17.10 -14.66 -8.01
C LYS A 32 17.55 -16.12 -8.07
N GLY A 33 17.72 -16.64 -9.27
CA GLY A 33 18.19 -18.01 -9.48
C GLY A 33 19.59 -18.30 -8.92
N ASP A 34 20.35 -17.27 -8.56
CA ASP A 34 21.67 -17.38 -7.90
C ASP A 34 21.58 -17.36 -6.36
N GLY A 35 20.38 -17.30 -5.78
CA GLY A 35 20.17 -17.26 -4.34
C GLY A 35 20.50 -15.91 -3.71
N SER A 36 20.54 -14.83 -4.49
CA SER A 36 20.66 -13.46 -3.99
C SER A 36 19.33 -12.70 -4.04
N LEU A 37 19.25 -11.63 -3.24
CA LEU A 37 18.12 -10.70 -3.20
C LEU A 37 18.68 -9.28 -3.22
N SER A 38 18.17 -8.43 -4.10
CA SER A 38 18.60 -7.05 -4.26
C SER A 38 17.41 -6.14 -4.48
N PHE A 39 17.22 -5.13 -3.63
CA PHE A 39 16.14 -4.17 -3.77
C PHE A 39 16.62 -2.77 -3.37
N LEU A 40 15.93 -1.75 -3.86
CA LEU A 40 16.15 -0.36 -3.42
C LEU A 40 15.07 0.03 -2.41
N VAL A 41 15.44 0.91 -1.49
CA VAL A 41 14.52 1.51 -0.51
C VAL A 41 14.51 3.03 -0.73
N ILE A 42 13.32 3.61 -0.80
CA ILE A 42 13.10 5.05 -0.94
C ILE A 42 11.94 5.50 -0.04
N GLY A 43 12.03 6.71 0.49
CA GLY A 43 10.98 7.39 1.23
C GLY A 43 10.96 8.86 0.85
N ASP A 44 9.89 9.57 1.24
CA ASP A 44 9.85 11.02 1.23
C ASP A 44 10.14 11.64 -0.16
N TRP A 45 9.46 11.20 -1.23
CA TRP A 45 9.99 11.40 -2.59
C TRP A 45 9.13 12.20 -3.59
N GLY A 46 7.81 12.02 -3.68
CA GLY A 46 7.05 12.51 -4.84
C GLY A 46 6.82 14.00 -4.87
N ARG A 47 7.53 14.69 -5.78
CA ARG A 47 7.53 16.15 -5.94
C ARG A 47 7.63 16.58 -7.41
N ARG A 48 7.01 15.83 -8.33
CA ARG A 48 6.98 16.15 -9.77
C ARG A 48 8.38 16.41 -10.38
N GLY A 49 9.38 15.68 -9.90
CA GLY A 49 10.79 15.83 -10.31
C GLY A 49 11.57 16.92 -9.58
N ALA A 50 10.92 17.76 -8.77
CA ALA A 50 11.56 18.81 -7.98
C ALA A 50 12.30 18.26 -6.75
N PHE A 51 13.00 19.13 -6.02
CA PHE A 51 13.77 18.78 -4.80
C PHE A 51 14.70 17.58 -4.97
N ASN A 52 15.43 17.56 -6.09
CA ASN A 52 16.35 16.51 -6.50
C ASN A 52 15.70 15.13 -6.76
N GLN A 53 14.38 15.02 -6.76
CA GLN A 53 13.70 13.75 -7.03
C GLN A 53 14.17 13.11 -8.35
N SER A 54 14.23 13.88 -9.45
CA SER A 54 14.73 13.35 -10.73
C SER A 54 16.20 12.94 -10.69
N GLN A 55 17.02 13.59 -9.86
CA GLN A 55 18.43 13.25 -9.71
C GLN A 55 18.59 11.95 -8.90
N VAL A 56 17.79 11.77 -7.85
CA VAL A 56 17.71 10.50 -7.10
C VAL A 56 17.22 9.38 -8.02
N ALA A 57 16.18 9.61 -8.83
CA ALA A 57 15.69 8.64 -9.80
C ALA A 57 16.78 8.22 -10.81
N SER A 58 17.60 9.17 -11.28
CA SER A 58 18.75 8.87 -12.14
C SER A 58 19.79 7.96 -11.46
N GLN A 59 20.11 8.22 -10.19
CA GLN A 59 21.06 7.38 -9.45
C GLN A 59 20.47 6.01 -9.10
N MET A 60 19.19 5.95 -8.74
CA MET A 60 18.45 4.69 -8.57
C MET A 60 18.48 3.86 -9.85
N GLY A 61 18.32 4.47 -11.03
CA GLY A 61 18.42 3.76 -12.30
C GLY A 61 19.79 3.10 -12.51
N LYS A 62 20.87 3.84 -12.27
CA LYS A 62 22.25 3.31 -12.37
C LYS A 62 22.50 2.19 -11.35
N MET A 63 22.05 2.37 -10.12
CA MET A 63 22.25 1.36 -9.08
C MET A 63 21.38 0.12 -9.31
N GLY A 64 20.15 0.32 -9.78
CA GLY A 64 19.23 -0.75 -10.13
C GLY A 64 19.77 -1.63 -11.24
N GLU A 65 20.46 -1.04 -12.22
CA GLU A 65 21.14 -1.78 -13.30
C GLU A 65 22.35 -2.54 -12.75
N LYS A 66 23.19 -1.87 -11.95
CA LYS A 66 24.40 -2.46 -11.38
C LYS A 66 24.11 -3.66 -10.46
N LEU A 67 23.03 -3.59 -9.68
CA LEU A 67 22.63 -4.62 -8.72
C LEU A 67 21.62 -5.62 -9.29
N ASP A 68 21.11 -5.36 -10.50
CA ASP A 68 19.99 -6.10 -11.11
C ASP A 68 18.83 -6.29 -10.13
N ILE A 69 18.21 -5.20 -9.67
CA ILE A 69 17.26 -5.27 -8.55
C ILE A 69 16.00 -6.10 -8.88
N ASP A 70 15.42 -6.72 -7.85
CA ASP A 70 14.20 -7.53 -7.91
C ASP A 70 12.95 -6.65 -7.80
N PHE A 71 12.97 -5.67 -6.90
CA PHE A 71 11.87 -4.74 -6.63
C PHE A 71 12.36 -3.45 -5.95
N VAL A 72 11.42 -2.52 -5.72
CA VAL A 72 11.63 -1.29 -4.95
C VAL A 72 10.67 -1.27 -3.76
N VAL A 73 11.16 -0.79 -2.62
CA VAL A 73 10.41 -0.56 -1.38
C VAL A 73 10.21 0.96 -1.22
N SER A 74 8.96 1.41 -1.17
CA SER A 74 8.60 2.77 -0.77
C SER A 74 8.11 2.80 0.68
N THR A 75 8.76 3.59 1.53
CA THR A 75 8.45 3.68 2.97
C THR A 75 7.38 4.71 3.30
N GLY A 76 6.73 5.29 2.29
CA GLY A 76 5.68 6.29 2.45
C GLY A 76 6.14 7.71 2.22
N ASP A 77 5.20 8.64 2.43
CA ASP A 77 5.28 10.02 1.97
C ASP A 77 5.54 10.07 0.46
N ASN A 78 4.67 9.35 -0.25
CA ASN A 78 4.79 9.11 -1.68
C ASN A 78 4.52 10.38 -2.49
N PHE A 79 3.60 11.25 -2.04
CA PHE A 79 3.23 12.47 -2.76
C PHE A 79 3.13 13.69 -1.83
N TYR A 80 4.02 14.67 -2.03
CA TYR A 80 4.06 15.92 -1.28
C TYR A 80 3.29 17.06 -1.95
N ASP A 81 2.80 18.04 -1.19
CA ASP A 81 2.82 18.08 0.30
C ASP A 81 1.60 17.41 0.95
N ASN A 82 0.55 17.10 0.18
CA ASN A 82 -0.72 16.59 0.73
C ASN A 82 -1.33 15.47 -0.12
N GLY A 83 -0.57 14.40 -0.35
CA GLY A 83 -1.05 13.20 -1.04
C GLY A 83 -1.57 13.47 -2.46
N LEU A 84 -2.33 12.50 -2.98
CA LEU A 84 -3.11 12.68 -4.21
C LEU A 84 -4.48 13.25 -3.88
N ARG A 85 -5.13 13.95 -4.81
CA ARG A 85 -6.52 14.44 -4.63
C ARG A 85 -7.58 13.42 -5.04
N SER A 86 -7.22 12.49 -5.90
CA SER A 86 -8.08 11.39 -6.39
C SER A 86 -7.24 10.38 -7.17
N VAL A 87 -7.86 9.30 -7.64
CA VAL A 87 -7.26 8.33 -8.58
C VAL A 87 -6.92 8.92 -9.96
N HIS A 88 -7.38 10.14 -10.26
CA HIS A 88 -7.11 10.84 -11.51
C HIS A 88 -6.15 12.04 -11.33
N ASP A 89 -5.53 12.17 -10.16
CA ASP A 89 -4.57 13.24 -9.92
C ASP A 89 -3.29 13.01 -10.75
N LEU A 90 -2.95 13.97 -11.60
CA LEU A 90 -1.74 13.94 -12.44
C LEU A 90 -0.46 13.86 -11.63
N ALA A 91 -0.49 14.23 -10.34
CA ALA A 91 0.66 14.08 -9.45
C ALA A 91 1.17 12.63 -9.37
N PHE A 92 0.31 11.62 -9.59
CA PHE A 92 0.73 10.23 -9.69
C PHE A 92 1.72 10.04 -10.85
N GLU A 93 1.32 10.38 -12.07
CA GLU A 93 2.19 10.22 -13.25
C GLU A 93 3.39 11.17 -13.20
N GLU A 94 3.17 12.43 -12.82
CA GLU A 94 4.21 13.46 -12.76
C GLU A 94 5.27 13.18 -11.71
N SER A 95 4.94 12.47 -10.62
CA SER A 95 5.89 12.17 -9.53
C SER A 95 6.36 10.72 -9.54
N PHE A 96 5.65 9.78 -10.15
CA PHE A 96 6.02 8.36 -10.16
C PHE A 96 6.35 7.88 -11.57
N THR A 97 5.33 7.76 -12.43
CA THR A 97 5.44 7.13 -13.76
C THR A 97 6.50 7.79 -14.62
N ASN A 98 6.47 9.13 -14.70
CA ASN A 98 7.34 9.92 -15.56
C ASN A 98 8.69 10.27 -14.94
N ILE A 99 8.92 9.90 -13.67
CA ILE A 99 10.18 10.17 -12.95
C ILE A 99 11.08 8.94 -12.94
N TYR A 100 10.54 7.78 -12.56
CA TYR A 100 11.32 6.55 -12.40
C TYR A 100 11.31 5.71 -13.67
N THR A 101 11.83 6.27 -14.77
CA THR A 101 11.69 5.71 -16.14
C THR A 101 12.81 4.77 -16.56
N ALA A 102 13.88 4.63 -15.77
CA ALA A 102 14.98 3.73 -16.10
C ALA A 102 14.50 2.27 -16.25
N ASN A 103 15.06 1.53 -17.21
CA ASN A 103 14.70 0.12 -17.47
C ASN A 103 14.87 -0.76 -16.23
N SER A 104 15.93 -0.53 -15.45
CA SER A 104 16.21 -1.21 -14.19
C SER A 104 15.18 -0.95 -13.09
N LEU A 105 14.36 0.10 -13.21
CA LEU A 105 13.29 0.45 -12.28
C LEU A 105 11.90 0.01 -12.79
N GLN A 106 11.82 -0.67 -13.94
CA GLN A 106 10.60 -1.31 -14.43
C GLN A 106 10.34 -2.64 -13.70
N LYS A 107 10.30 -2.55 -12.37
CA LYS A 107 10.13 -3.65 -11.42
C LYS A 107 8.92 -3.36 -10.54
N GLN A 108 8.48 -4.32 -9.73
CA GLN A 108 7.41 -4.10 -8.76
C GLN A 108 7.87 -3.06 -7.72
N TRP A 109 7.00 -2.09 -7.41
CA TRP A 109 7.14 -1.19 -6.27
C TRP A 109 6.15 -1.60 -5.20
N TYR A 110 6.66 -1.93 -4.02
CA TYR A 110 5.89 -2.19 -2.81
C TYR A 110 5.90 -0.93 -1.95
N SER A 111 4.75 -0.32 -1.78
CA SER A 111 4.60 0.99 -1.14
C SER A 111 3.67 0.94 0.05
N VAL A 112 4.00 1.70 1.10
CA VAL A 112 3.07 2.05 2.20
C VAL A 112 2.74 3.54 2.16
N LEU A 113 1.77 3.93 2.97
CA LEU A 113 1.39 5.33 3.18
C LEU A 113 2.24 5.95 4.29
N GLY A 114 2.65 7.20 4.09
CA GLY A 114 3.18 8.07 5.14
C GLY A 114 2.14 9.10 5.59
N ASN A 115 2.50 10.00 6.49
CA ASN A 115 1.57 11.01 7.01
C ASN A 115 1.17 12.05 5.96
N HIS A 116 2.06 12.42 5.04
CA HIS A 116 1.72 13.35 3.95
C HIS A 116 0.70 12.75 2.99
N ASP A 117 0.74 11.44 2.78
CA ASP A 117 -0.21 10.72 1.93
C ASP A 117 -1.65 10.78 2.45
N TYR A 118 -1.79 10.73 3.78
CA TYR A 118 -3.08 10.88 4.45
C TYR A 118 -3.62 12.30 4.42
N ARG A 119 -2.82 13.32 4.09
CA ARG A 119 -3.32 14.70 3.99
C ARG A 119 -4.10 14.97 2.70
N GLY A 120 -4.11 13.99 1.79
CA GLY A 120 -4.96 13.96 0.59
C GLY A 120 -5.97 12.81 0.64
N ASP A 121 -6.25 12.23 -0.52
CA ASP A 121 -7.02 11.02 -0.72
C ASP A 121 -6.11 9.79 -0.54
N ALA A 122 -6.06 9.25 0.67
CA ALA A 122 -5.28 8.06 0.99
C ALA A 122 -5.81 6.83 0.22
N GLU A 123 -7.13 6.71 0.10
CA GLU A 123 -7.80 5.62 -0.62
C GLU A 123 -7.47 5.61 -2.12
N ALA A 124 -7.21 6.78 -2.72
CA ALA A 124 -6.74 6.85 -4.11
C ALA A 124 -5.42 6.10 -4.30
N GLN A 125 -4.47 6.26 -3.37
CA GLN A 125 -3.16 5.58 -3.45
C GLN A 125 -3.29 4.06 -3.33
N LEU A 126 -4.27 3.59 -2.54
CA LEU A 126 -4.59 2.18 -2.32
C LEU A 126 -5.43 1.57 -3.47
N SER A 127 -5.93 2.40 -4.38
CA SER A 127 -6.87 1.97 -5.41
C SER A 127 -6.20 1.10 -6.47
N PRO A 128 -6.82 -0.03 -6.88
CA PRO A 128 -6.33 -0.81 -8.01
C PRO A 128 -6.36 -0.03 -9.34
N LEU A 129 -7.00 1.14 -9.40
CA LEU A 129 -6.95 2.02 -10.57
C LEU A 129 -5.54 2.57 -10.81
N LEU A 130 -4.77 2.91 -9.76
CA LEU A 130 -3.40 3.37 -9.95
C LEU A 130 -2.50 2.25 -10.47
N THR A 131 -2.69 1.01 -10.02
CA THR A 131 -2.02 -0.17 -10.58
C THR A 131 -2.38 -0.41 -12.05
N LYS A 132 -3.57 0.00 -12.51
CA LYS A 132 -3.94 -0.06 -13.93
C LYS A 132 -3.26 1.03 -14.76
N ILE A 133 -3.00 2.20 -14.16
CA ILE A 133 -2.26 3.29 -14.81
C ILE A 133 -0.78 2.91 -14.93
N ASP A 134 -0.19 2.39 -13.86
CA ASP A 134 1.18 1.90 -13.84
C ASP A 134 1.27 0.59 -13.05
N THR A 135 1.52 -0.51 -13.76
CA THR A 135 1.52 -1.87 -13.19
C THR A 135 2.60 -2.11 -12.15
N ARG A 136 3.61 -1.23 -12.08
CA ARG A 136 4.64 -1.26 -11.05
C ARG A 136 4.10 -0.85 -9.69
N TRP A 137 2.99 -0.11 -9.62
CA TRP A 137 2.48 0.44 -8.38
C TRP A 137 1.65 -0.58 -7.59
N LEU A 138 2.14 -0.96 -6.40
CA LEU A 138 1.36 -1.64 -5.37
C LEU A 138 1.48 -0.86 -4.07
N CYS A 139 0.39 -0.26 -3.62
CA CYS A 139 0.33 0.41 -2.32
C CYS A 139 -0.79 -0.17 -1.46
N LEU A 140 -0.46 -0.53 -0.24
CA LEU A 140 -1.39 -1.02 0.77
C LEU A 140 -1.04 -0.41 2.12
N ARG A 141 -1.98 -0.45 3.07
CA ARG A 141 -1.73 0.02 4.45
C ARG A 141 -0.67 -0.84 5.14
N SER A 142 -0.95 -2.13 5.30
CA SER A 142 0.02 -3.05 5.89
C SER A 142 -0.11 -4.42 5.26
N PHE A 143 1.03 -5.02 4.98
CA PHE A 143 1.16 -6.26 4.23
C PHE A 143 2.55 -6.84 4.43
N ILE A 144 2.76 -8.05 3.95
CA ILE A 144 4.03 -8.76 4.05
C ILE A 144 4.48 -9.12 2.64
N VAL A 145 5.76 -8.92 2.35
CA VAL A 145 6.43 -9.48 1.17
C VAL A 145 7.36 -10.57 1.65
N ASN A 146 7.08 -11.81 1.25
CA ASN A 146 7.98 -12.93 1.46
C ASN A 146 8.91 -13.04 0.26
N ALA A 147 10.17 -12.65 0.46
CA ALA A 147 11.20 -12.62 -0.57
C ALA A 147 12.11 -13.88 -0.55
N GLU A 148 11.60 -14.99 0.01
CA GLU A 148 12.29 -16.26 0.30
C GLU A 148 13.45 -16.15 1.31
N LEU A 149 14.39 -15.26 1.05
CA LEU A 149 15.56 -14.96 1.89
C LEU A 149 15.24 -13.95 2.99
N ALA A 150 14.17 -13.18 2.85
CA ALA A 150 13.72 -12.19 3.82
C ALA A 150 12.20 -12.07 3.85
N GLU A 151 11.63 -11.87 5.04
CA GLU A 151 10.24 -11.43 5.20
C GLU A 151 10.26 -9.92 5.48
N ILE A 152 9.60 -9.14 4.63
CA ILE A 152 9.54 -7.69 4.73
C ILE A 152 8.12 -7.30 5.16
N ILE A 153 8.00 -6.70 6.35
CA ILE A 153 6.73 -6.29 6.93
C ILE A 153 6.54 -4.79 6.69
N PHE A 154 5.52 -4.47 5.90
CA PHE A 154 5.09 -3.10 5.59
C PHE A 154 4.02 -2.68 6.60
N VAL A 155 4.25 -1.56 7.31
CA VAL A 155 3.38 -1.10 8.40
C VAL A 155 2.88 0.32 8.14
N ASP A 156 1.56 0.52 8.25
CA ASP A 156 0.92 1.83 8.18
C ASP A 156 1.06 2.49 9.54
N THR A 157 2.08 3.32 9.72
CA THR A 157 2.38 3.90 11.03
C THR A 157 1.48 5.08 11.38
N THR A 158 0.88 5.75 10.38
CA THR A 158 0.10 6.98 10.55
C THR A 158 -1.08 6.82 11.54
N PRO A 159 -1.89 5.73 11.50
CA PRO A 159 -2.96 5.49 12.48
C PRO A 159 -2.47 5.32 13.93
N PHE A 160 -1.20 4.98 14.16
CA PHE A 160 -0.66 4.78 15.51
C PHE A 160 -0.30 6.10 16.21
N VAL A 161 -0.10 7.18 15.46
CA VAL A 161 0.23 8.50 16.00
C VAL A 161 -1.02 9.16 16.58
N LYS A 162 -1.04 9.45 17.89
CA LYS A 162 -2.21 10.01 18.57
C LYS A 162 -2.50 11.46 18.18
N SER A 163 -1.46 12.27 18.00
CA SER A 163 -1.59 13.70 17.70
C SER A 163 -2.36 13.95 16.40
N TYR A 164 -2.15 13.14 15.35
CA TYR A 164 -2.88 13.29 14.08
C TYR A 164 -4.41 13.18 14.19
N PHE A 165 -4.94 12.60 15.27
CA PHE A 165 -6.39 12.53 15.53
C PHE A 165 -6.89 13.59 16.52
N GLN A 166 -6.03 14.06 17.41
CA GLN A 166 -6.41 14.88 18.56
C GLN A 166 -6.05 16.35 18.38
N ASP A 167 -4.94 16.61 17.71
CA ASP A 167 -4.36 17.92 17.49
C ASP A 167 -3.55 17.90 16.18
N PRO A 168 -4.23 17.87 15.01
CA PRO A 168 -3.55 17.77 13.72
C PRO A 168 -3.00 19.12 13.22
N GLU A 169 -2.98 20.14 14.08
CA GLU A 169 -2.68 21.53 13.68
C GLU A 169 -3.59 21.97 12.51
N ASP A 170 -3.02 22.48 11.42
CA ASP A 170 -3.75 22.91 10.23
C ASP A 170 -3.98 21.79 9.21
N HIS A 171 -3.61 20.55 9.53
CA HIS A 171 -3.74 19.43 8.60
C HIS A 171 -5.09 18.71 8.72
N ILE A 172 -5.61 18.27 7.57
CA ILE A 172 -6.78 17.39 7.50
C ILE A 172 -6.29 16.03 7.04
N TYR A 173 -6.57 14.99 7.82
CA TYR A 173 -6.20 13.61 7.50
C TYR A 173 -7.40 12.80 7.03
N ASP A 174 -7.21 12.00 6.00
CA ASP A 174 -8.19 11.06 5.47
C ASP A 174 -8.20 9.76 6.28
N TRP A 175 -9.16 9.66 7.19
CA TRP A 175 -9.34 8.50 8.06
C TRP A 175 -10.34 7.46 7.53
N ARG A 176 -10.71 7.52 6.23
CA ARG A 176 -11.47 6.43 5.60
C ARG A 176 -10.68 5.12 5.73
N GLY A 177 -11.39 4.01 5.94
CA GLY A 177 -10.78 2.71 6.23
C GLY A 177 -10.13 2.54 7.61
N ILE A 178 -9.88 3.64 8.35
CA ILE A 178 -9.26 3.61 9.69
C ILE A 178 -10.30 3.79 10.81
N ASN A 179 -11.36 4.55 10.55
CA ASN A 179 -12.36 4.85 11.59
C ASN A 179 -13.33 3.68 11.84
N PRO A 180 -13.60 3.30 13.11
CA PRO A 180 -13.04 3.85 14.34
C PRO A 180 -11.60 3.38 14.64
N ARG A 181 -10.68 4.32 14.89
CA ARG A 181 -9.24 4.05 15.10
C ARG A 181 -8.91 2.93 16.08
N LYS A 182 -9.59 2.88 17.23
CA LYS A 182 -9.36 1.83 18.25
C LYS A 182 -9.64 0.43 17.71
N HIS A 183 -10.69 0.30 16.89
CA HIS A 183 -11.05 -0.96 16.26
C HIS A 183 -10.02 -1.36 15.19
N TYR A 184 -9.57 -0.40 14.37
CA TYR A 184 -8.52 -0.64 13.38
C TYR A 184 -7.23 -1.18 14.01
N ILE A 185 -6.67 -0.46 15.00
CA ILE A 185 -5.42 -0.86 15.67
C ILE A 185 -5.57 -2.23 16.35
N ALA A 186 -6.71 -2.50 16.99
CA ALA A 186 -6.94 -3.74 17.70
C ALA A 186 -7.06 -4.98 16.79
N ASN A 187 -7.33 -4.80 15.49
CA ASN A 187 -7.48 -5.89 14.54
C ASN A 187 -6.31 -6.01 13.56
N LEU A 188 -5.46 -4.99 13.44
CA LEU A 188 -4.27 -5.03 12.56
C LEU A 188 -3.18 -5.98 13.08
N LEU A 189 -3.11 -6.20 14.38
CA LEU A 189 -2.07 -6.97 15.08
C LEU A 189 -2.58 -8.32 15.62
N LYS A 190 -3.72 -8.83 15.13
CA LYS A 190 -4.35 -10.05 15.64
C LYS A 190 -4.30 -11.20 14.66
#